data_AF-A0A1G0KQM4-F1
#
_entry.id   AF-A0A1G0KQM4-F1
#
_cell.length_a   1.000
_cell.length_b   1.000
_cell.length_c   1.000
_cell.angle_alpha   90.00
_cell.angle_beta   90.00
_cell.angle_gamma   90.00
#
_symmetry.space_group_name_H-M   'P 1'
#
loop_
_entity.id
_entity.type
_entity.pdbx_description
1 polymer ?
#
loop_
_entity_poly.entity_id
_entity_poly.type
_entity_poly.pdbx_seq_one_letter_code
_entity_poly.pdbx_strand_id
1 'polypeptide(L)' 'MRQACFLGTNDPYKAPKTTPKAEINEEAWATLNSDTSRPFDKPKSGRIAVKVINHLGDEVMKVFRL' A
#
# COMPACT_ATOMS: atom_id res chain seq x y z
N MET A 1 5.58 -6.88 11.17
CA MET A 1 4.76 -7.02 9.95
C MET A 1 4.94 -5.76 9.11
N ARG A 2 5.16 -5.88 7.80
CA ARG A 2 5.20 -4.74 6.87
C ARG A 2 3.88 -4.74 6.08
N GLN A 3 3.18 -3.62 6.03
CA GLN A 3 1.94 -3.46 5.27
C GLN A 3 2.05 -2.18 4.42
N ALA A 4 1.47 -2.19 3.22
CA ALA A 4 1.42 -1.04 2.33
C ALA A 4 0.00 -0.92 1.76
N CYS A 5 -0.48 0.31 1.70
CA CYS A 5 -1.79 0.69 1.18
C CYS A 5 -1.56 1.81 0.16
N PHE A 6 -2.09 1.65 -1.06
CA PHE A 6 -1.95 2.59 -2.15
C PHE A 6 -3.31 3.22 -2.44
N LEU A 7 -3.34 4.52 -2.69
CA LEU A 7 -4.53 5.21 -3.16
C LEU A 7 -4.26 5.67 -4.58
N GLY A 8 -4.66 4.84 -5.54
CA GLY A 8 -4.56 5.17 -6.95
C GLY A 8 -5.58 6.25 -7.34
N THR A 9 -5.12 7.37 -7.88
CA THR A 9 -5.93 8.25 -8.71
C THR A 9 -5.87 7.77 -10.16
N ASN A 10 -7.05 7.62 -10.78
CA ASN A 10 -7.35 7.16 -12.14
C ASN A 10 -7.69 5.68 -12.33
N ASP A 11 -8.79 5.51 -13.05
CA ASP A 11 -9.39 4.32 -13.63
C ASP A 11 -8.32 3.32 -14.15
N PRO A 12 -8.10 2.17 -13.46
CA PRO A 12 -6.93 1.31 -13.67
C PRO A 12 -6.98 0.49 -14.98
N TYR A 13 -8.08 0.56 -15.74
CA TYR A 13 -8.20 -0.16 -17.01
C TYR A 13 -7.55 0.55 -18.21
N LYS A 14 -7.00 1.76 -18.05
CA LYS A 14 -6.46 2.55 -19.17
C LYS A 14 -4.99 2.32 -19.54
N ALA A 15 -4.19 1.57 -18.76
CA ALA A 15 -2.86 1.12 -19.19
C ALA A 15 -2.39 -0.10 -18.35
N PRO A 16 -1.69 -1.12 -18.90
CA PRO A 16 -1.16 -1.31 -20.26
C PRO A 16 -1.70 -2.57 -21.00
N LYS A 17 -1.80 -2.48 -22.32
CA LYS A 17 -2.25 -3.54 -23.26
C LYS A 17 -1.30 -4.74 -23.40
N THR A 18 -0.36 -4.96 -22.48
CA THR A 18 0.72 -5.95 -22.63
C THR A 18 0.93 -6.88 -21.44
N THR A 19 0.19 -6.74 -20.34
CA THR A 19 0.26 -7.70 -19.22
C THR A 19 -0.78 -8.79 -19.45
N PRO A 20 -0.41 -10.08 -19.44
CA PRO A 20 -1.39 -11.17 -19.50
C PRO A 20 -2.36 -11.02 -18.33
N LYS A 21 -3.65 -10.85 -18.63
CA LYS A 21 -4.75 -10.74 -17.65
C LYS A 21 -4.87 -11.93 -16.68
N ALA A 22 -4.09 -12.99 -16.88
CA ALA A 22 -4.19 -14.26 -16.16
C ALA A 22 -3.59 -14.26 -14.74
N GLU A 23 -2.82 -13.24 -14.34
CA GLU A 23 -2.11 -13.24 -13.04
C GLU A 23 -2.53 -12.14 -12.07
N ILE A 24 -3.50 -11.30 -12.41
CA ILE A 24 -4.00 -10.28 -11.47
C ILE A 24 -5.01 -10.95 -10.53
N ASN A 25 -4.55 -11.40 -9.37
CA ASN A 25 -5.43 -11.80 -8.28
C ASN A 25 -6.18 -10.55 -7.78
N GLU A 26 -7.47 -10.46 -8.08
CA GLU A 26 -8.34 -9.34 -7.73
C GLU A 26 -8.38 -9.07 -6.22
N GLU A 27 -8.27 -10.11 -5.38
CA GLU A 27 -8.22 -9.98 -3.92
C GLU A 27 -6.91 -9.35 -3.45
N ALA A 28 -5.79 -9.76 -4.07
CA ALA A 28 -4.49 -9.14 -3.82
C ALA A 28 -4.48 -7.67 -4.26
N TRP A 29 -5.15 -7.34 -5.36
CA TRP A 29 -5.24 -5.98 -5.90
C TRP A 29 -6.16 -5.05 -5.08
N ALA A 30 -7.32 -5.55 -4.65
CA ALA A 30 -8.25 -4.81 -3.80
C ALA A 30 -7.62 -4.43 -2.47
N THR A 31 -6.75 -5.29 -1.95
CA THR A 31 -6.06 -5.02 -0.69
C THR A 31 -4.86 -4.09 -0.84
N LEU A 32 -4.27 -4.02 -2.03
CA LEU A 32 -3.23 -3.06 -2.37
C LEU A 32 -3.81 -1.65 -2.53
N ASN A 33 -5.04 -1.52 -3.04
CA ASN A 33 -5.72 -0.25 -3.31
C ASN A 33 -6.81 0.12 -2.29
N SER A 34 -6.52 -0.04 -0.99
CA SER A 34 -7.44 0.32 0.10
C SER A 34 -6.93 1.53 0.87
N ASP A 35 -7.82 2.41 1.32
CA ASP A 35 -7.54 3.52 2.26
C ASP A 35 -7.47 3.06 3.71
N THR A 36 -7.94 1.85 3.98
CA THR A 36 -8.09 1.29 5.32
C THR A 36 -7.00 0.25 5.57
N SER A 37 -6.16 0.53 6.58
CA SER A 37 -5.14 -0.42 7.03
C SER A 37 -5.75 -1.66 7.67
N ARG A 38 -5.15 -2.83 7.46
CA ARG A 38 -5.53 -4.04 8.20
C ARG A 38 -5.11 -3.92 9.67
N PRO A 39 -5.88 -4.46 10.63
CA PRO A 39 -5.45 -4.54 12.02
C PRO A 39 -4.11 -5.27 12.16
N PHE A 40 -3.25 -4.81 13.07
CA PHE A 40 -2.00 -5.47 13.42
C PHE A 40 -1.71 -5.32 14.91
N ASP A 41 -1.05 -6.31 15.49
CA ASP A 41 -0.70 -6.29 16.90
C ASP A 41 0.27 -5.16 17.23
N LYS A 42 0.09 -4.57 18.41
CA LYS A 42 0.99 -3.52 18.90
C LYS A 42 2.43 -4.07 19.00
N PRO A 43 3.41 -3.38 18.40
CA PRO A 43 4.80 -3.82 18.49
C PRO A 43 5.29 -3.77 19.93
N LYS A 44 6.02 -4.81 20.37
CA LYS A 44 6.60 -4.91 21.73
C LYS A 44 7.47 -3.70 22.11
N SER A 45 8.09 -3.05 21.12
CA SER A 45 8.94 -1.88 21.32
C SER A 45 8.16 -0.57 21.53
N GLY A 46 6.83 -0.57 21.32
CA GLY A 46 5.99 0.62 21.33
C GLY A 46 6.30 1.63 20.23
N ARG A 47 7.09 1.25 19.20
CA ARG A 47 7.49 2.13 18.11
C ARG A 47 6.85 1.70 16.80
N ILE A 48 6.27 2.65 16.07
CA ILE A 48 5.68 2.46 14.75
C ILE A 48 6.41 3.34 13.76
N ALA A 49 6.93 2.75 12.68
CA ALA A 49 7.46 3.51 11.56
C ALA A 49 6.40 3.64 10.46
N VAL A 50 6.10 4.88 10.07
CA VAL A 50 5.21 5.18 8.94
C VAL A 50 6.09 5.68 7.80
N LYS A 51 5.97 5.04 6.65
CA LYS A 51 6.63 5.43 5.40
C LYS A 51 5.54 5.88 4.43
N VAL A 52 5.65 7.11 3.95
CA VAL A 52 4.77 7.70 2.94
C VAL A 52 5.57 7.85 1.66
N ILE A 53 5.02 7.37 0.55
CA ILE A 53 5.64 7.48 -0.77
C ILE A 53 4.61 8.12 -1.68
N ASN A 54 4.99 9.20 -2.38
CA ASN A 54 4.10 9.84 -3.34
C ASN A 54 4.22 9.19 -4.74
N HIS A 55 3.39 9.65 -5.68
CA HIS A 55 3.38 9.15 -7.06
C HIS A 55 4.62 9.53 -7.88
N LEU A 56 5.43 10.51 -7.44
CA LEU A 56 6.71 10.87 -8.05
C LEU A 56 7.86 9.99 -7.53
N GLY A 57 7.61 9.16 -6.52
CA GLY A 57 8.60 8.34 -5.86
C GLY A 57 9.32 9.03 -4.69
N ASP A 58 8.89 10.22 -4.29
CA ASP A 58 9.43 10.86 -3.08
C ASP A 58 8.99 10.09 -1.85
N GLU A 59 9.93 9.85 -0.94
CA GLU A 59 9.70 9.09 0.26
C GLU A 59 9.93 9.95 1.51
N VAL A 60 8.98 9.89 2.45
CA VAL A 60 9.12 10.46 3.80
C VAL A 60 8.88 9.36 4.82
N MET A 61 9.68 9.32 5.88
CA MET A 61 9.56 8.34 6.95
C MET A 61 9.53 9.02 8.31
N LYS A 62 8.63 8.58 9.19
CA LYS A 62 8.55 9.06 10.57
C LYS A 62 8.30 7.90 11.53
N VAL A 63 9.01 7.92 12.65
CA VAL A 63 8.80 6.97 13.75
C VAL A 63 7.95 7.62 14.83
N PHE A 64 6.89 6.95 15.22
CA PHE A 64 5.98 7.30 16.29
C PHE A 64 6.17 6.36 17.48
N ARG A 65 5.86 6.86 18.68
CA ARG A 65 5.77 6.06 19.89
C ARG A 65 4.29 5.99 20.30
N LEU A 66 3.81 4.78 20.58
CA LEU A 66 2.48 4.53 21.15
C LEU A 66 2.45 4.85 22.64
#